data_AF-A0A8T4W4C6-F1
#
_entry.id   AF-A0A8T4W4C6-F1
#
_cell.length_a   1.000
_cell.length_b   1.000
_cell.length_c   1.000
_cell.angle_alpha   90.00
_cell.angle_beta   90.00
_cell.angle_gamma   90.00
#
_symmetry.space_group_name_H-M   'P 1'
#
loop_
_entity.id
_entity.type
_entity.pdbx_description
1 polymer ?
#
loop_
_entity_poly.entity_id
_entity_poly.type
_entity_poly.pdbx_seq_one_letter_code
_entity_poly.pdbx_strand_id
1 'polypeptide(L)'
;MKEVARKFGIDKILHQLCTFHALKNLSKAISKSVKTIKNRELGLPTDYTDLKNSIRLVFNLDNEKMKEKYLNRLPDGHQKRFSEIIQNENKSLKQKARTIFEYFSQRHYHKHISHQIKWIDRNWDKFTNFYEASDVPKTNNAVEQHFSNTNPELVKRSFKNKDSLENHLFAIASYHNKNLSLKT
;
A
#
# COMPACT_ATOMS: atom_id res chain seq x y z
N MET A 1 -3.68 -1.34 23.69
CA MET A 1 -4.61 -1.77 22.62
C MET A 1 -4.39 -3.19 22.12
N LYS A 2 -3.23 -3.59 21.54
CA LYS A 2 -3.00 -4.99 21.08
C LYS A 2 -3.07 -6.03 22.21
N GLU A 3 -2.51 -5.71 23.38
CA GLU A 3 -2.57 -6.56 24.58
C GLU A 3 -4.00 -6.68 25.14
N VAL A 4 -4.72 -5.56 25.20
CA VAL A 4 -6.13 -5.51 25.61
C VAL A 4 -7.00 -6.31 24.63
N ALA A 5 -6.82 -6.12 23.32
CA ALA A 5 -7.54 -6.86 22.28
C ALA A 5 -7.28 -8.38 22.36
N ARG A 6 -6.03 -8.80 22.64
CA ARG A 6 -5.69 -10.21 22.92
C ARG A 6 -6.36 -10.72 24.19
N LYS A 7 -6.41 -9.91 25.26
CA LYS A 7 -7.08 -10.26 26.52
C LYS A 7 -8.58 -10.53 26.34
N PHE A 8 -9.20 -9.93 25.32
CA PHE A 8 -10.59 -10.14 24.92
C PHE A 8 -10.76 -11.09 23.71
N GLY A 9 -9.74 -11.88 23.34
CA GLY A 9 -9.84 -12.89 22.28
C GLY A 9 -9.95 -12.35 20.83
N ILE A 10 -9.60 -11.08 20.61
CA ILE A 10 -9.64 -10.44 19.29
C ILE A 10 -8.30 -10.69 18.58
N ASP A 11 -8.14 -11.88 18.04
CA ASP A 11 -6.84 -12.37 17.59
C ASP A 11 -6.42 -11.89 16.19
N LYS A 12 -7.34 -11.31 15.40
CA LYS A 12 -7.08 -10.98 13.97
C LYS A 12 -7.67 -9.63 13.54
N ILE A 13 -6.91 -8.57 13.80
CA ILE A 13 -7.14 -7.26 13.17
C ILE A 13 -6.55 -7.31 11.74
N LEU A 14 -7.41 -7.26 10.73
CA LEU A 14 -6.99 -7.14 9.32
C LEU A 14 -6.45 -5.72 9.07
N HIS A 15 -5.16 -5.60 8.73
CA HIS A 15 -4.58 -4.31 8.31
C HIS A 15 -5.10 -3.92 6.93
N GLN A 16 -5.47 -2.65 6.75
CA GLN A 16 -5.80 -2.11 5.44
C GLN A 16 -4.56 -2.15 4.53
N LEU A 17 -4.76 -2.59 3.28
CA LEU A 17 -3.72 -2.53 2.26
C LEU A 17 -3.36 -1.06 2.00
N CYS A 18 -2.07 -0.72 2.08
CA CYS A 18 -1.58 0.64 1.86
C CYS A 18 -0.38 0.64 0.92
N THR A 19 -0.06 1.81 0.36
CA THR A 19 1.04 1.97 -0.61
C THR A 19 2.40 1.55 0.00
N PHE A 20 2.59 1.75 1.30
CA PHE A 20 3.80 1.29 2.01
C PHE A 20 3.94 -0.24 1.98
N HIS A 21 2.85 -0.98 2.25
CA HIS A 21 2.87 -2.44 2.17
C HIS A 21 3.16 -2.93 0.76
N ALA A 22 2.57 -2.29 -0.26
CA ALA A 22 2.88 -2.59 -1.65
C ALA A 22 4.35 -2.38 -1.99
N LEU A 23 4.93 -1.24 -1.60
CA LEU A 23 6.34 -0.92 -1.83
C LEU A 23 7.29 -1.88 -1.06
N LYS A 24 6.93 -2.23 0.18
CA LYS A 24 7.69 -3.17 1.01
C LYS A 24 7.70 -4.57 0.40
N ASN A 25 6.53 -5.07 0.00
CA ASN A 25 6.39 -6.40 -0.59
C ASN A 25 7.08 -6.49 -1.96
N LEU A 26 6.95 -5.44 -2.79
CA LEU A 26 7.67 -5.35 -4.05
C LEU A 26 9.19 -5.37 -3.82
N SER A 27 9.70 -4.60 -2.86
CA SER A 27 11.13 -4.57 -2.53
C SER A 27 11.64 -5.95 -2.10
N LYS A 28 10.90 -6.66 -1.26
CA LYS A 28 11.23 -8.05 -0.87
C LYS A 28 11.23 -9.00 -2.07
N ALA A 29 10.26 -8.89 -2.97
CA ALA A 29 10.17 -9.72 -4.16
C ALA A 29 11.31 -9.46 -5.15
N ILE A 30 11.74 -8.20 -5.27
CA ILE A 30 12.94 -7.83 -6.05
C ILE A 30 14.17 -8.49 -5.44
N SER A 31 14.42 -8.32 -4.14
CA SER A 31 15.59 -8.94 -3.48
C SER A 31 15.61 -10.46 -3.63
N LYS A 32 14.45 -11.12 -3.47
CA LYS A 32 14.33 -12.57 -3.67
C LYS A 32 14.59 -12.98 -5.12
N SER A 33 14.11 -12.21 -6.09
CA SER A 33 14.36 -12.46 -7.51
C SER A 33 15.83 -12.32 -7.85
N VAL A 34 16.46 -11.22 -7.46
CA VAL A 34 17.90 -10.99 -7.71
C VAL A 34 18.75 -12.11 -7.13
N LYS A 35 18.48 -12.53 -5.88
CA LYS A 35 19.17 -13.66 -5.27
C LYS A 35 18.98 -14.96 -6.08
N THR A 36 17.75 -15.23 -6.53
CA THR A 36 17.45 -16.44 -7.30
C THR A 36 18.11 -16.42 -8.68
N ILE A 37 18.08 -15.28 -9.37
CA ILE A 37 18.66 -15.08 -10.69
C ILE A 37 20.17 -15.30 -10.64
N LYS A 38 20.86 -14.70 -9.66
CA LYS A 38 22.31 -14.85 -9.48
C LYS A 38 22.69 -16.29 -9.13
N ASN A 39 22.01 -16.91 -8.17
CA ASN A 39 22.34 -18.26 -7.71
C ASN A 39 22.07 -19.36 -8.76
N ARG A 40 21.23 -19.08 -9.76
CA ARG A 40 20.84 -20.05 -10.78
C ARG A 40 21.24 -19.62 -12.20
N GLU A 41 22.02 -18.55 -12.32
CA GLU A 41 22.54 -18.04 -13.60
C GLU A 41 21.45 -17.86 -14.68
N LEU A 42 20.28 -17.33 -14.29
CA LEU A 42 19.10 -17.33 -15.16
C LEU A 42 19.15 -16.35 -16.35
N GLY A 43 20.25 -15.61 -16.56
CA GLY A 43 20.39 -14.62 -17.63
C GLY A 43 19.38 -13.46 -17.58
N LEU A 44 18.64 -13.30 -16.47
CA LEU A 44 17.62 -12.25 -16.31
C LEU A 44 18.24 -10.96 -15.74
N PRO A 45 17.65 -9.78 -16.02
CA PRO A 45 18.10 -8.52 -15.43
C PRO A 45 18.05 -8.56 -13.90
N THR A 46 19.05 -7.97 -13.25
CA THR A 46 19.09 -7.83 -11.78
C THR A 46 18.92 -6.40 -11.28
N ASP A 47 18.95 -5.42 -12.16
CA ASP A 47 18.60 -4.04 -11.83
C ASP A 47 17.11 -3.81 -12.04
N TYR A 48 16.43 -3.43 -10.97
CA TYR A 48 15.01 -3.10 -10.94
C TYR A 48 14.76 -1.71 -10.34
N THR A 49 15.77 -0.82 -10.41
CA THR A 49 15.69 0.56 -9.92
C THR A 49 14.59 1.33 -10.63
N ASP A 50 14.51 1.19 -11.96
CA ASP A 50 13.48 1.78 -12.79
C ASP A 50 12.06 1.36 -12.36
N LEU A 51 11.82 0.06 -12.16
CA LEU A 51 10.54 -0.47 -11.66
C LEU A 51 10.19 0.12 -10.29
N LYS A 52 11.16 0.18 -9.36
CA LYS A 52 10.94 0.74 -8.02
C LYS A 52 10.56 2.21 -8.08
N ASN A 53 11.27 3.01 -8.88
CA ASN A 53 11.00 4.45 -9.01
C ASN A 53 9.67 4.69 -9.72
N SER A 54 9.33 3.89 -10.73
CA SER A 54 8.04 3.95 -11.43
C SER A 54 6.86 3.69 -10.50
N ILE A 55 6.90 2.63 -9.68
CA ILE A 55 5.85 2.35 -8.69
C ILE A 55 5.75 3.47 -7.62
N ARG A 56 6.90 4.03 -7.21
CA ARG A 56 6.91 5.14 -6.25
C ARG A 56 6.31 6.40 -6.85
N LEU A 57 6.58 6.70 -8.12
CA LEU A 57 5.93 7.78 -8.86
C LEU A 57 4.42 7.57 -8.93
N VAL A 58 3.98 6.36 -9.29
CA VAL A 58 2.55 5.97 -9.36
C VAL A 58 1.79 6.23 -8.06
N PHE A 59 2.42 6.04 -6.90
CA PHE A 59 1.78 6.29 -5.60
C PHE A 59 1.95 7.72 -5.05
N ASN A 60 2.59 8.62 -5.80
CA ASN A 60 2.91 9.98 -5.34
C ASN A 60 2.65 11.06 -6.40
N LEU A 61 1.72 10.85 -7.35
CA LEU A 61 1.43 11.86 -8.38
C LEU A 61 0.76 13.13 -7.82
N ASP A 62 0.09 13.03 -6.69
CA ASP A 62 -0.56 14.13 -5.96
C ASP A 62 0.41 14.92 -5.06
N ASN A 63 1.69 14.52 -4.99
CA ASN A 63 2.71 15.23 -4.24
C ASN A 63 3.81 15.73 -5.18
N GLU A 64 3.79 17.02 -5.52
CA GLU A 64 4.71 17.65 -6.49
C GLU A 64 6.19 17.32 -6.22
N LYS A 65 6.64 17.49 -4.97
CA LYS A 65 8.03 17.21 -4.57
C LYS A 65 8.42 15.75 -4.81
N MET A 66 7.53 14.81 -4.48
CA MET A 66 7.79 13.38 -4.65
C MET A 66 7.65 12.95 -6.11
N LYS A 67 6.71 13.55 -6.85
CA LYS A 67 6.52 13.38 -8.29
C LYS A 67 7.79 13.76 -9.03
N GLU A 68 8.29 14.98 -8.85
CA GLU A 68 9.54 15.46 -9.44
C GLU A 68 10.72 14.56 -9.06
N LYS A 69 10.88 14.27 -7.77
CA LYS A 69 11.95 13.41 -7.27
C LYS A 69 11.99 12.04 -7.94
N TYR A 70 10.85 11.38 -8.11
CA TYR A 70 10.83 10.05 -8.70
C TYR A 70 10.89 10.07 -10.21
N LEU A 71 10.35 11.10 -10.85
CA LEU A 71 10.49 11.33 -12.28
C LEU A 71 11.96 11.50 -12.66
N ASN A 72 12.71 12.39 -11.99
CA ASN A 72 14.13 12.66 -12.25
C ASN A 72 15.06 11.46 -11.99
N ARG A 73 14.55 10.36 -11.39
CA ARG A 73 15.30 9.12 -11.13
C ARG A 73 15.03 8.03 -12.16
N LEU A 74 14.23 8.32 -13.18
CA LEU A 74 13.93 7.40 -14.27
C LEU A 74 14.89 7.66 -15.45
N PRO A 75 15.08 6.69 -16.35
CA PRO A 75 15.78 6.94 -17.62
C PRO A 75 15.04 7.99 -18.46
N ASP A 76 15.78 8.80 -19.24
CA ASP A 76 15.22 9.91 -20.04
C ASP A 76 13.99 9.54 -20.88
N GLY A 77 14.02 8.35 -21.50
CA GLY A 77 12.87 7.85 -22.27
C GLY A 77 11.61 7.64 -21.43
N HIS A 78 11.75 7.15 -20.20
CA HIS A 78 10.62 7.02 -19.26
C HIS A 78 10.24 8.38 -18.68
N GLN A 79 11.19 9.27 -18.41
CA GLN A 79 10.90 10.63 -17.94
C GLN A 79 9.98 11.35 -18.93
N LYS A 80 10.40 11.42 -20.20
CA LYS A 80 9.63 12.07 -21.26
C LYS A 80 8.22 11.49 -21.37
N ARG A 81 8.11 10.17 -21.49
CA ARG A 81 6.82 9.48 -21.63
C ARG A 81 5.91 9.68 -20.42
N PHE A 82 6.45 9.62 -19.20
CA PHE A 82 5.64 9.78 -17.99
C PHE A 82 5.24 11.24 -17.77
N SER A 83 6.08 12.21 -18.15
CA SER A 83 5.71 13.63 -18.18
C SER A 83 4.51 13.87 -19.10
N GLU A 84 4.53 13.31 -20.32
CA GLU A 84 3.41 13.42 -21.26
C GLU A 84 2.10 12.86 -20.66
N ILE A 85 2.18 11.72 -19.97
CA ILE A 85 1.03 11.13 -19.27
C ILE A 85 0.53 12.05 -18.14
N ILE A 86 1.46 12.59 -17.34
CA ILE A 86 1.15 13.45 -16.18
C ILE A 86 0.51 14.76 -16.61
N GLN A 87 0.97 15.35 -17.73
CA GLN A 87 0.48 16.62 -18.27
C GLN A 87 -0.87 16.51 -18.97
N ASN A 88 -1.39 15.29 -19.23
CA ASN A 88 -2.69 15.12 -19.89
C ASN A 88 -3.84 15.64 -19.01
N GLU A 89 -4.41 16.80 -19.33
CA GLU A 89 -5.46 17.45 -18.53
C GLU A 89 -6.79 16.69 -18.53
N ASN A 90 -7.04 15.85 -19.55
CA ASN A 90 -8.27 15.08 -19.69
C ASN A 90 -8.34 13.84 -18.80
N LYS A 91 -7.31 13.56 -18.00
CA LYS A 91 -7.24 12.38 -17.12
C LYS A 91 -7.10 12.77 -15.66
N SER A 92 -7.82 12.08 -14.79
CA SER A 92 -7.64 12.17 -13.34
C SER A 92 -6.25 11.65 -12.92
N LEU A 93 -5.80 12.04 -11.71
CA LEU A 93 -4.54 11.53 -11.16
C LEU A 93 -4.52 10.00 -11.06
N LYS A 94 -5.65 9.38 -10.67
CA LYS A 94 -5.78 7.91 -10.62
C LYS A 94 -5.65 7.28 -12.00
N GLN A 95 -6.24 7.87 -13.04
CA GLN A 95 -6.11 7.39 -14.42
C GLN A 95 -4.68 7.56 -14.97
N LYS A 96 -4.01 8.67 -14.62
CA LYS A 96 -2.59 8.89 -14.94
C LYS A 96 -1.70 7.85 -14.28
N ALA A 97 -1.90 7.63 -12.97
CA ALA A 97 -1.21 6.61 -12.20
C ALA A 97 -1.41 5.21 -12.79
N ARG A 98 -2.65 4.90 -13.21
CA ARG A 98 -2.98 3.62 -13.85
C ARG A 98 -2.25 3.44 -15.18
N THR A 99 -2.22 4.48 -16.02
CA THR A 99 -1.54 4.45 -17.32
C THR A 99 -0.03 4.20 -17.14
N ILE A 100 0.61 4.85 -16.15
CA ILE A 100 2.02 4.62 -15.82
C ILE A 100 2.22 3.19 -15.27
N PHE A 101 1.32 2.70 -14.42
CA PHE A 101 1.39 1.35 -13.89
C PHE A 101 1.33 0.27 -14.98
N GLU A 102 0.40 0.43 -15.92
CA GLU A 102 0.19 -0.52 -17.01
C GLU A 102 1.43 -0.65 -17.90
N TYR A 103 2.14 0.46 -18.14
CA TYR A 103 3.36 0.51 -18.94
C TYR A 103 4.44 -0.50 -18.50
N PHE A 104 4.65 -0.68 -17.21
CA PHE A 104 5.61 -1.68 -16.71
C PHE A 104 4.95 -3.00 -16.33
N SER A 105 3.66 -3.03 -16.00
CA SER A 105 2.98 -4.26 -15.58
C SER A 105 2.99 -5.37 -16.64
N GLN A 106 3.10 -4.98 -17.92
CA GLN A 106 3.14 -5.87 -19.08
C GLN A 106 4.53 -6.46 -19.37
N ARG A 107 5.57 -5.99 -18.68
CA ARG A 107 6.94 -6.48 -18.90
C ARG A 107 7.15 -7.87 -18.30
N HIS A 108 8.07 -8.63 -18.90
CA HIS A 108 8.45 -9.95 -18.39
C HIS A 108 9.42 -9.83 -17.20
N TYR A 109 8.95 -10.22 -16.02
CA TYR A 109 9.76 -10.27 -14.79
C TYR A 109 9.91 -11.67 -14.25
N HIS A 110 10.92 -11.85 -13.38
CA HIS A 110 11.03 -13.06 -12.59
C HIS A 110 9.78 -13.26 -11.70
N LYS A 111 9.37 -14.52 -11.51
CA LYS A 111 8.08 -14.91 -10.91
C LYS A 111 7.71 -14.19 -9.61
N HIS A 112 8.68 -13.91 -8.73
CA HIS A 112 8.38 -13.21 -7.47
C HIS A 112 7.94 -11.77 -7.70
N ILE A 113 8.56 -11.06 -8.63
CA ILE A 113 8.17 -9.69 -9.00
C ILE A 113 6.81 -9.72 -9.72
N SER A 114 6.64 -10.63 -10.69
CA SER A 114 5.38 -10.78 -11.42
C SER A 114 4.20 -11.06 -10.51
N HIS A 115 4.38 -11.88 -9.47
CA HIS A 115 3.35 -12.10 -8.45
C HIS A 115 2.98 -10.83 -7.69
N GLN A 116 3.96 -9.97 -7.35
CA GLN A 116 3.66 -8.72 -6.65
C GLN A 116 2.99 -7.69 -7.56
N ILE A 117 3.39 -7.59 -8.83
CA ILE A 117 2.72 -6.73 -9.80
C ILE A 117 1.25 -7.16 -9.96
N LYS A 118 0.99 -8.45 -10.17
CA LYS A 118 -0.38 -8.99 -10.24
C LYS A 118 -1.18 -8.74 -8.96
N TRP A 119 -0.54 -8.79 -7.79
CA TRP A 119 -1.21 -8.52 -6.52
C TRP A 119 -1.56 -7.03 -6.36
N ILE A 120 -0.67 -6.12 -6.79
CA ILE A 120 -0.96 -4.67 -6.83
C ILE A 120 -2.13 -4.41 -7.78
N ASP A 121 -2.10 -5.00 -8.97
CA ASP A 121 -3.15 -4.86 -9.99
C ASP A 121 -4.52 -5.30 -9.46
N ARG A 122 -4.62 -6.50 -8.87
CA ARG A 122 -5.85 -7.02 -8.25
C ARG A 122 -6.40 -6.19 -7.09
N ASN A 123 -5.57 -5.36 -6.48
CA ASN A 123 -5.95 -4.51 -5.35
C ASN A 123 -5.77 -3.03 -5.67
N TRP A 124 -5.79 -2.68 -6.97
CA TRP A 124 -5.47 -1.33 -7.46
C TRP A 124 -6.25 -0.24 -6.73
N ASP A 125 -7.58 -0.36 -6.67
CA ASP A 125 -8.44 0.63 -6.02
C ASP A 125 -8.11 0.77 -4.53
N LYS A 126 -7.87 -0.34 -3.84
CA LYS A 126 -7.48 -0.31 -2.42
C LYS A 126 -6.18 0.46 -2.20
N PHE A 127 -5.26 0.45 -3.16
CA PHE A 127 -4.02 1.21 -3.08
C PHE A 127 -4.14 2.66 -3.54
N THR A 128 -5.16 3.02 -4.31
CA THR A 128 -5.17 4.29 -5.07
C THR A 128 -6.41 5.16 -4.85
N ASN A 129 -7.39 4.71 -4.07
CA ASN A 129 -8.59 5.52 -3.74
C ASN A 129 -8.27 6.86 -3.05
N PHE A 130 -7.07 7.01 -2.48
CA PHE A 130 -6.59 8.30 -1.98
C PHE A 130 -6.52 9.41 -3.04
N TYR A 131 -6.47 9.05 -4.34
CA TYR A 131 -6.54 10.02 -5.43
C TYR A 131 -7.93 10.60 -5.65
N GLU A 132 -8.97 9.90 -5.19
CA GLU A 132 -10.38 10.28 -5.39
C GLU A 132 -11.02 10.78 -4.09
N ALA A 133 -10.47 10.40 -2.94
CA ALA A 133 -11.01 10.71 -1.62
C ALA A 133 -9.87 11.11 -0.67
N SER A 134 -9.84 12.40 -0.28
CA SER A 134 -8.75 13.01 0.50
C SER A 134 -8.67 12.50 1.95
N ASP A 135 -9.75 11.94 2.46
CA ASP A 135 -9.88 11.28 3.76
C ASP A 135 -9.25 9.86 3.79
N VAL A 136 -8.89 9.31 2.62
CA VAL A 136 -8.20 8.02 2.52
C VAL A 136 -6.67 8.21 2.59
N PRO A 137 -6.00 7.88 3.72
CA PRO A 137 -4.55 7.99 3.81
C PRO A 137 -3.81 6.99 2.91
N LYS A 138 -2.71 7.46 2.30
CA LYS A 138 -1.77 6.67 1.48
C LYS A 138 -0.95 5.64 2.26
N THR A 139 -0.53 6.03 3.46
CA THR A 139 0.40 5.27 4.30
C THR A 139 -0.23 4.98 5.64
N ASN A 140 0.27 3.94 6.27
CA ASN A 140 -0.18 3.50 7.56
C ASN A 140 0.52 4.26 8.71
N ASN A 141 1.73 4.80 8.53
CA ASN A 141 2.63 4.96 9.70
C ASN A 141 2.44 6.20 10.60
N ALA A 142 2.04 7.38 10.11
CA ALA A 142 1.84 8.53 11.02
C ALA A 142 0.45 8.50 11.68
N VAL A 143 -0.52 7.93 10.95
CA VAL A 143 -1.91 7.80 11.34
C VAL A 143 -2.11 6.54 12.18
N GLU A 144 -1.43 5.41 11.94
CA GLU A 144 -1.56 4.20 12.77
C GLU A 144 -1.10 4.41 14.19
N GLN A 145 0.01 5.09 14.43
CA GLN A 145 0.50 5.30 15.79
C GLN A 145 -0.45 6.22 16.56
N HIS A 146 -1.01 7.24 15.91
CA HIS A 146 -1.94 8.19 16.53
C HIS A 146 -3.36 7.60 16.64
N PHE A 147 -3.97 7.09 15.55
CA PHE A 147 -5.31 6.47 15.55
C PHE A 147 -5.39 5.13 16.30
N SER A 148 -4.32 4.31 16.33
CA SER A 148 -4.30 3.14 17.24
C SER A 148 -4.35 3.56 18.71
N ASN A 149 -4.04 4.83 19.01
CA ASN A 149 -3.99 5.36 20.36
C ASN A 149 -5.19 6.29 20.70
N THR A 150 -5.89 6.89 19.72
CA THR A 150 -6.77 8.05 20.04
C THR A 150 -8.18 8.09 19.45
N ASN A 151 -8.61 7.25 18.50
CA ASN A 151 -9.98 7.42 17.95
C ASN A 151 -10.72 6.12 17.55
N PRO A 152 -11.73 5.67 18.34
CA PRO A 152 -12.54 4.48 18.08
C PRO A 152 -13.55 4.60 16.93
N GLU A 153 -13.92 5.81 16.51
CA GLU A 153 -15.08 6.03 15.64
C GLU A 153 -14.76 6.00 14.13
N LEU A 154 -13.48 6.12 13.76
CA LEU A 154 -13.00 6.07 12.36
C LEU A 154 -12.29 4.75 12.06
N VAL A 155 -13.01 3.66 12.29
CA VAL A 155 -12.54 2.29 12.15
C VAL A 155 -12.16 1.96 10.69
N LYS A 156 -10.86 1.96 10.38
CA LYS A 156 -10.27 1.36 9.16
C LYS A 156 -10.00 -0.15 9.28
N ARG A 157 -10.76 -0.84 10.14
CA ARG A 157 -10.69 -2.30 10.34
C ARG A 157 -11.92 -2.92 9.68
N SER A 158 -11.71 -3.76 8.67
CA SER A 158 -12.75 -4.69 8.26
C SER A 158 -12.77 -5.82 9.29
N PHE A 159 -13.85 -5.91 10.04
CA PHE A 159 -14.09 -7.03 10.92
C PHE A 159 -14.63 -8.19 10.11
N LYS A 160 -14.12 -9.39 10.38
CA LYS A 160 -14.51 -10.60 9.64
C LYS A 160 -16.03 -10.84 9.74
N ASN A 161 -16.62 -10.46 10.87
CA ASN A 161 -18.04 -10.52 11.16
C ASN A 161 -18.42 -9.41 12.16
N LYS A 162 -19.72 -9.22 12.37
CA LYS A 162 -20.29 -8.23 13.29
C LYS A 162 -19.78 -8.42 14.72
N ASP A 163 -19.70 -9.67 15.18
CA ASP A 163 -19.19 -10.01 16.52
C ASP A 163 -17.76 -9.50 16.76
N SER A 164 -16.90 -9.57 15.74
CA SER A 164 -15.52 -9.06 15.87
C SER A 164 -15.46 -7.54 16.01
N LEU A 165 -16.40 -6.82 15.38
CA LEU A 165 -16.55 -5.37 15.54
C LEU A 165 -17.07 -5.05 16.95
N GLU A 166 -18.13 -5.74 17.39
CA GLU A 166 -18.74 -5.55 18.70
C GLU A 166 -17.74 -5.82 19.83
N ASN A 167 -16.99 -6.92 19.76
CA ASN A 167 -15.92 -7.23 20.71
C ASN A 167 -14.82 -6.15 20.71
N HIS A 168 -14.48 -5.60 19.54
CA HIS A 168 -13.49 -4.54 19.45
C HIS A 168 -13.95 -3.23 20.11
N LEU A 169 -15.19 -2.83 19.85
CA LEU A 169 -15.80 -1.66 20.48
C LEU A 169 -15.93 -1.87 22.00
N PHE A 170 -16.32 -3.06 22.44
CA PHE A 170 -16.37 -3.41 23.85
C PHE A 170 -15.00 -3.31 24.53
N ALA A 171 -13.95 -3.88 23.92
CA ALA A 171 -12.59 -3.82 24.45
C ALA A 171 -12.07 -2.37 24.58
N ILE A 172 -12.44 -1.48 23.65
CA ILE A 172 -12.17 -0.05 23.75
C ILE A 172 -12.95 0.56 24.92
N ALA A 173 -14.27 0.32 24.99
CA ALA A 173 -15.12 0.86 26.03
C ALA A 173 -14.66 0.44 27.44
N SER A 174 -14.29 -0.83 27.64
CA SER A 174 -13.75 -1.35 28.90
C SER A 174 -12.36 -0.84 29.24
N TYR A 175 -11.54 -0.50 28.24
CA TYR A 175 -10.25 0.14 28.52
C TYR A 175 -10.42 1.57 29.03
N HIS A 176 -11.35 2.33 28.43
CA HIS A 176 -11.64 3.70 28.84
C HIS A 176 -12.47 3.78 30.13
N ASN A 177 -13.36 2.81 30.37
CA ASN A 177 -14.18 2.70 31.56
C ASN A 177 -13.74 1.47 32.36
N LYS A 178 -12.88 1.67 33.36
CA LYS A 178 -12.30 0.62 34.23
C LYS A 178 -13.32 -0.33 34.90
N ASN A 179 -14.63 -0.06 34.78
CA ASN A 179 -15.73 -0.80 35.41
C ASN A 179 -16.68 -1.52 34.44
N LEU A 180 -16.43 -1.52 33.12
CA LEU A 180 -17.26 -2.28 32.18
C LEU A 180 -16.79 -3.73 32.10
N SER A 181 -17.55 -4.63 32.74
CA SER A 181 -17.47 -6.08 32.50
C SER A 181 -18.62 -6.53 31.59
N LEU A 182 -18.38 -7.54 30.76
CA LEU A 182 -19.44 -8.23 30.02
C LEU A 182 -20.35 -8.89 31.06
N LYS A 183 -21.62 -8.47 31.14
CA LYS A 183 -22.63 -9.34 31.74
C LYS A 183 -22.74 -10.56 30.83
N THR A 184 -22.30 -11.70 31.35
CA THR A 184 -22.57 -13.05 30.83
C THR A 184 -24.05 -13.34 30.80
#